data_AF-D4D468-F1
#
_entry.id   AF-D4D468-F1
#
_cell.length_a   1.000
_cell.length_b   1.000
_cell.length_c   1.000
_cell.angle_alpha   90.00
_cell.angle_beta   90.00
_cell.angle_gamma   90.00
#
_symmetry.space_group_name_H-M   'P 1'
#
loop_
_entity.id
_entity.type
_entity.pdbx_description
1 polymer ?
#
loop_
_entity_poly.entity_id
_entity_poly.type
_entity_poly.pdbx_seq_one_letter_code
_entity_poly.pdbx_strand_id
1 'polypeptide(L)'
;MATSQDQGTQLISIQAGRKWTDNEEAWLVVNSMKDVTSAWLHANFPYAGRSLNSIIGHLADMRLHSRLSRKWRSKTWDDEPPYTLREDIEIMQWHVWGREHIDPQIFVANQRAGGSVIARANYLCKDPELVRKVKEAEEAARQALEARDEAWYDAAEEPSEETMDASALRMMNRILFRTESDTIVKICDAISQSLSNREDFEDDDDEEDGEGEEEAEAEDEEDAA
;
A
#
# COMPACT_ATOMS: atom_id res chain seq x y z
N MET A 1 54.19 26.12 8.66
CA MET A 1 53.84 24.73 9.00
C MET A 1 52.44 24.49 8.47
N ALA A 2 52.31 23.70 7.40
CA ALA A 2 51.03 23.40 6.77
C ALA A 2 50.50 22.08 7.34
N THR A 3 49.34 22.12 7.99
CA THR A 3 48.61 20.92 8.43
C THR A 3 47.70 20.48 7.28
N SER A 4 48.12 19.44 6.56
CA SER A 4 47.31 18.77 5.55
C SER A 4 46.29 17.88 6.27
N GLN A 5 45.01 18.22 6.17
CA GLN A 5 43.91 17.34 6.59
C GLN A 5 43.71 16.28 5.52
N ASP A 6 44.07 15.05 5.86
CA ASP A 6 43.78 13.86 5.07
C ASP A 6 42.30 13.51 5.26
N GLN A 7 41.47 13.84 4.28
CA GLN A 7 40.08 13.39 4.23
C GLN A 7 40.07 11.97 3.66
N GLY A 8 39.96 11.00 4.56
CA GLY A 8 39.72 9.60 4.20
C GLY A 8 38.36 9.45 3.51
N THR A 9 38.36 9.52 2.18
CA THR A 9 37.24 9.10 1.35
C THR A 9 37.04 7.60 1.57
N GLN A 10 36.07 7.21 2.41
CA GLN A 10 35.62 5.82 2.48
C GLN A 10 35.06 5.44 1.11
N LEU A 11 35.85 4.69 0.34
CA LEU A 11 35.42 4.03 -0.88
C LEU A 11 34.37 2.98 -0.49
N ILE A 12 33.09 3.38 -0.54
CA ILE A 12 31.97 2.45 -0.43
C ILE A 12 32.07 1.50 -1.62
N SER A 13 32.49 0.26 -1.35
CA SER A 13 32.56 -0.81 -2.34
C SER A 13 31.15 -1.06 -2.90
N ILE A 14 30.93 -0.64 -4.15
CA ILE A 14 29.73 -0.99 -4.91
C ILE A 14 29.87 -2.46 -5.31
N GLN A 15 29.45 -3.37 -4.45
CA GLN A 15 29.43 -4.80 -4.76
C GLN A 15 28.29 -5.08 -5.75
N ALA A 16 28.65 -5.27 -7.03
CA ALA A 16 27.74 -5.78 -8.04
C ALA A 16 27.20 -7.17 -7.61
N GLY A 17 25.89 -7.39 -7.75
CA GLY A 17 25.25 -8.68 -7.43
C GLY A 17 24.77 -8.86 -5.98
N ARG A 18 24.84 -7.83 -5.13
CA ARG A 18 24.24 -7.87 -3.78
C ARG A 18 22.72 -8.10 -3.87
N LYS A 19 22.18 -9.07 -3.13
CA LYS A 19 20.73 -9.34 -3.05
C LYS A 19 19.99 -8.16 -2.43
N TRP A 20 18.78 -7.87 -2.92
CA TRP A 20 17.88 -6.87 -2.34
C TRP A 20 17.32 -7.37 -1.02
N THR A 21 17.30 -6.51 -0.01
CA THR A 21 16.61 -6.80 1.26
C THR A 21 15.15 -6.37 1.19
N ASP A 22 14.31 -6.92 2.06
CA ASP A 22 12.89 -6.60 2.09
C ASP A 22 12.66 -5.09 2.36
N ASN A 23 13.45 -4.49 3.25
CA ASN A 23 13.36 -3.05 3.54
C ASN A 23 13.85 -2.15 2.39
N GLU A 24 14.86 -2.60 1.63
CA GLU A 24 15.30 -1.90 0.42
C GLU A 24 14.19 -1.92 -0.64
N GLU A 25 13.55 -3.07 -0.83
CA GLU A 25 12.47 -3.25 -1.79
C GLU A 25 11.20 -2.50 -1.39
N ALA A 26 10.76 -2.62 -0.13
CA ALA A 26 9.59 -1.91 0.40
C ALA A 26 9.72 -0.40 0.21
N TRP A 27 10.90 0.16 0.54
CA TRP A 27 11.16 1.59 0.32
C TRP A 27 11.02 1.97 -1.16
N LEU A 28 11.55 1.16 -2.08
CA LEU A 28 11.44 1.41 -3.52
C LEU A 28 10.00 1.31 -4.02
N VAL A 29 9.27 0.28 -3.60
CA VAL A 29 7.87 0.06 -3.99
C VAL A 29 7.03 1.26 -3.59
N VAL A 30 7.10 1.68 -2.32
CA VAL A 30 6.34 2.81 -1.79
C VAL A 30 6.73 4.13 -2.46
N ASN A 31 8.02 4.46 -2.51
CA ASN A 31 8.45 5.76 -3.06
C ASN A 31 8.30 5.85 -4.57
N SER A 32 8.30 4.72 -5.28
CA SER A 32 8.05 4.73 -6.72
C SER A 32 6.59 4.93 -7.10
N MET A 33 5.63 4.80 -6.17
CA MET A 33 4.24 5.18 -6.42
C MET A 33 4.07 6.69 -6.63
N LYS A 34 4.95 7.49 -6.02
CA LYS A 34 4.93 8.95 -6.11
C LYS A 34 5.40 9.39 -7.50
N ASP A 35 5.00 10.58 -7.93
CA ASP A 35 5.52 11.20 -9.16
C ASP A 35 6.95 11.72 -8.95
N VAL A 36 7.90 10.78 -8.88
CA VAL A 36 9.33 11.04 -8.68
C VAL A 36 10.14 10.38 -9.79
N THR A 37 11.29 10.97 -10.10
CA THR A 37 12.22 10.42 -11.11
C THR A 37 13.07 9.28 -10.53
N SER A 38 13.59 8.40 -11.38
CA SER A 38 14.56 7.38 -10.92
C SER A 38 15.84 8.00 -10.36
N ALA A 39 16.24 9.18 -10.86
CA ALA A 39 17.35 9.94 -10.30
C ALA A 39 17.05 10.39 -8.86
N TRP A 40 15.83 10.85 -8.59
CA TRP A 40 15.38 11.17 -7.23
C TRP A 40 15.37 9.94 -6.32
N LEU A 41 14.86 8.80 -6.80
CA LEU A 41 14.88 7.54 -6.04
C LEU A 41 16.31 7.17 -5.64
N HIS A 42 17.26 7.25 -6.56
CA HIS A 42 18.67 6.97 -6.29
C HIS A 42 19.29 7.96 -5.30
N ALA A 43 19.03 9.26 -5.46
CA ALA A 43 19.58 10.29 -4.59
C ALA A 43 19.05 10.24 -3.14
N ASN A 44 17.83 9.72 -2.95
CA ASN A 44 17.17 9.63 -1.64
C ASN A 44 17.16 8.19 -1.09
N PHE A 45 17.81 7.25 -1.76
CA PHE A 45 17.82 5.86 -1.33
C PHE A 45 18.62 5.74 -0.02
N PRO A 46 18.02 5.27 1.09
CA PRO A 46 18.66 5.33 2.40
C PRO A 46 19.74 4.25 2.58
N TYR A 47 19.81 3.27 1.66
CA TYR A 47 20.76 2.17 1.75
C TYR A 47 21.91 2.35 0.75
N ALA A 48 23.14 2.26 1.25
CA ALA A 48 24.33 2.41 0.41
C ALA A 48 24.48 1.26 -0.62
N GLY A 49 25.17 1.55 -1.72
CA GLY A 49 25.64 0.52 -2.66
C GLY A 49 24.68 0.13 -3.78
N ARG A 50 23.57 0.83 -3.97
CA ARG A 50 22.71 0.68 -5.17
C ARG A 50 22.97 1.79 -6.17
N SER A 51 23.35 1.42 -7.39
CA SER A 51 23.44 2.37 -8.49
C SER A 51 22.07 2.68 -9.08
N LEU A 52 21.95 3.81 -9.79
CA LEU A 52 20.74 4.17 -10.54
C LEU A 52 20.27 3.04 -11.48
N ASN A 53 21.20 2.43 -12.22
CA ASN A 53 20.90 1.31 -13.11
C ASN A 53 20.40 0.07 -12.34
N SER A 54 20.93 -0.17 -11.14
CA SER A 54 20.46 -1.27 -10.28
C SER A 54 19.02 -1.04 -9.84
N ILE A 55 18.64 0.19 -9.46
CA ILE A 55 17.26 0.52 -9.05
C ILE A 55 16.30 0.37 -10.23
N ILE A 56 16.65 0.92 -11.40
CA ILE A 56 15.83 0.83 -12.61
C ILE A 56 15.66 -0.64 -13.02
N GLY A 57 16.76 -1.39 -13.04
CA GLY A 57 16.77 -2.82 -13.36
C GLY A 57 15.93 -3.63 -12.39
N HIS A 58 16.03 -3.39 -11.08
CA HIS A 58 15.23 -4.09 -10.08
C HIS A 58 13.73 -3.84 -10.24
N LEU A 59 13.32 -2.58 -10.42
CA LEU A 59 11.90 -2.25 -10.66
C LEU A 59 11.38 -2.86 -11.97
N ALA A 60 12.21 -2.95 -13.01
CA ALA A 60 11.84 -3.61 -14.26
C ALA A 60 11.71 -5.13 -14.07
N ASP A 61 12.64 -5.74 -13.34
CA ASP A 61 12.64 -7.16 -13.00
C ASP A 61 11.39 -7.55 -12.19
N MET A 62 11.04 -6.75 -11.17
CA MET A 62 9.81 -6.97 -10.39
C MET A 62 8.56 -6.96 -11.28
N ARG A 63 8.49 -6.05 -12.27
CA ARG A 63 7.36 -6.02 -13.22
C ARG A 63 7.35 -7.22 -14.16
N LEU A 64 8.52 -7.64 -14.62
CA LEU A 64 8.67 -8.79 -15.50
C LEU A 64 8.20 -10.08 -14.81
N HIS A 65 8.50 -10.21 -13.53
CA HIS A 65 8.14 -11.37 -12.70
C HIS A 65 6.81 -11.22 -11.95
N SER A 66 5.94 -10.29 -12.36
CA SER A 66 4.62 -10.08 -11.75
C SER A 66 4.65 -9.83 -10.24
N ARG A 67 5.76 -9.26 -9.74
CA ARG A 67 5.92 -8.78 -8.37
C ARG A 67 5.54 -7.32 -8.20
N LEU A 68 5.32 -6.60 -9.31
CA LEU A 68 4.92 -5.20 -9.33
C LEU A 68 4.06 -4.93 -10.57
N SER A 69 3.01 -4.12 -10.43
CA SER A 69 2.19 -3.72 -11.57
C SER A 69 3.03 -3.00 -12.64
N ARG A 70 2.71 -3.23 -13.92
CA ARG A 70 3.38 -2.53 -15.02
C ARG A 70 3.04 -1.04 -15.01
N LYS A 71 1.83 -0.69 -14.56
CA LYS A 71 1.36 0.70 -14.43
C LYS A 71 1.79 1.36 -13.12
N TRP A 72 2.58 0.72 -12.25
CA TRP A 72 2.91 1.25 -10.92
C TRP A 72 3.45 2.68 -10.90
N ARG A 73 4.21 3.08 -11.94
CA ARG A 73 4.74 4.45 -12.12
C ARG A 73 4.04 5.23 -13.22
N SER A 74 2.88 4.77 -13.68
CA SER A 74 2.04 5.46 -14.67
C SER A 74 1.50 6.75 -14.07
N LYS A 75 1.39 7.79 -14.90
CA LYS A 75 0.77 9.07 -14.52
C LYS A 75 -0.74 9.10 -14.74
N THR A 76 -1.28 8.09 -15.42
CA THR A 76 -2.69 7.97 -15.77
C THR A 76 -3.23 6.62 -15.34
N TRP A 77 -4.49 6.61 -14.89
CA TRP A 77 -5.15 5.43 -14.31
C TRP A 77 -6.69 5.45 -14.43
N ASP A 78 -7.23 6.21 -15.39
CA ASP A 78 -8.69 6.36 -15.57
C ASP A 78 -9.38 5.09 -16.10
N ASP A 79 -8.59 4.16 -16.65
CA ASP A 79 -9.01 2.89 -17.25
C ASP A 79 -8.95 1.70 -16.28
N GLU A 80 -8.67 1.94 -14.99
CA GLU A 80 -8.58 0.86 -14.00
C GLU A 80 -9.95 0.32 -13.57
N PRO A 81 -10.08 -1.00 -13.34
CA PRO A 81 -11.34 -1.57 -12.84
C PRO A 81 -11.65 -1.09 -11.42
N PRO A 82 -12.87 -1.28 -10.90
CA PRO A 82 -13.20 -0.98 -9.50
C PRO A 82 -12.25 -1.67 -8.51
N TYR A 83 -11.98 -1.03 -7.36
CA TYR A 83 -11.16 -1.60 -6.30
C TYR A 83 -11.84 -2.82 -5.67
N THR A 84 -11.07 -3.88 -5.49
CA THR A 84 -11.53 -5.07 -4.77
C THR A 84 -11.34 -4.88 -3.28
N LEU A 85 -12.14 -5.58 -2.46
CA LEU A 85 -11.97 -5.57 -1.00
C LEU A 85 -10.55 -6.00 -0.59
N ARG A 86 -9.95 -6.96 -1.30
CA ARG A 86 -8.57 -7.40 -1.02
C ARG A 86 -7.56 -6.26 -1.19
N GLU A 87 -7.72 -5.45 -2.24
CA GLU A 87 -6.86 -4.29 -2.47
C GLU A 87 -7.09 -3.21 -1.39
N ASP A 88 -8.35 -2.96 -1.01
CA ASP A 88 -8.67 -1.97 0.03
C ASP A 88 -8.15 -2.38 1.41
N ILE A 89 -8.19 -3.67 1.76
CA ILE A 89 -7.60 -4.21 3.00
C ILE A 89 -6.11 -3.91 3.04
N GLU A 90 -5.36 -4.26 1.99
CA GLU A 90 -3.93 -4.01 1.89
C GLU A 90 -3.61 -2.51 2.02
N ILE A 91 -4.39 -1.66 1.36
CA ILE A 91 -4.25 -0.20 1.44
C ILE A 91 -4.48 0.31 2.86
N MET A 92 -5.50 -0.20 3.55
CA MET A 92 -5.82 0.21 4.92
C MET A 92 -4.78 -0.28 5.93
N GLN A 93 -4.29 -1.52 5.78
CA GLN A 93 -3.20 -2.07 6.60
C GLN A 93 -1.90 -1.27 6.39
N TRP A 94 -1.54 -1.01 5.14
CA TRP A 94 -0.43 -0.12 4.78
C TRP A 94 -0.56 1.25 5.45
N HIS A 95 -1.76 1.84 5.47
CA HIS A 95 -1.98 3.13 6.12
C HIS A 95 -1.77 3.08 7.64
N VAL A 96 -2.42 2.15 8.35
CA VAL A 96 -2.38 2.12 9.83
C VAL A 96 -1.01 1.75 10.38
N TRP A 97 -0.17 1.06 9.60
CA TRP A 97 1.23 0.76 9.92
C TRP A 97 2.22 1.83 9.45
N GLY A 98 1.76 3.06 9.20
CA GLY A 98 2.67 4.18 8.93
C GLY A 98 3.19 4.24 7.49
N ARG A 99 2.58 3.50 6.56
CA ARG A 99 2.88 3.50 5.13
C ARG A 99 4.27 2.97 4.75
N GLU A 100 4.85 2.09 5.56
CA GLU A 100 6.21 1.58 5.34
C GLU A 100 6.25 0.38 4.39
N HIS A 101 5.37 -0.61 4.60
CA HIS A 101 5.36 -1.87 3.85
C HIS A 101 3.99 -2.10 3.24
N ILE A 102 3.99 -2.44 1.96
CA ILE A 102 2.81 -2.79 1.18
C ILE A 102 3.18 -3.97 0.30
N ASP A 103 2.28 -4.93 0.12
CA ASP A 103 2.44 -6.01 -0.84
C ASP A 103 2.03 -5.54 -2.26
N PRO A 104 2.99 -5.25 -3.15
CA PRO A 104 2.69 -4.81 -4.50
C PRO A 104 2.00 -5.89 -5.35
N GLN A 105 2.08 -7.17 -4.98
CA GLN A 105 1.54 -8.28 -5.78
C GLN A 105 0.01 -8.28 -5.82
N ILE A 106 -0.63 -7.84 -4.75
CA ILE A 106 -2.09 -7.74 -4.65
C ILE A 106 -2.68 -6.89 -5.80
N PHE A 107 -1.93 -5.89 -6.24
CA PHE A 107 -2.35 -4.93 -7.26
C PHE A 107 -1.97 -5.33 -8.71
N VAL A 108 -1.28 -6.45 -8.89
CA VAL A 108 -0.77 -6.88 -10.20
C VAL A 108 -1.90 -7.36 -11.11
N ALA A 109 -2.88 -8.09 -10.56
CA ALA A 109 -3.98 -8.65 -11.34
C ALA A 109 -4.76 -7.56 -12.09
N ASN A 110 -5.02 -6.44 -11.41
CA ASN A 110 -5.75 -5.29 -11.95
C ASN A 110 -4.83 -4.21 -12.55
N GLN A 111 -3.52 -4.45 -12.61
CA GLN A 111 -2.52 -3.51 -13.11
C GLN A 111 -2.65 -2.10 -12.51
N ARG A 112 -2.76 -1.96 -11.18
CA ARG A 112 -2.90 -0.63 -10.56
C ARG A 112 -1.68 0.26 -10.77
N ALA A 113 -1.92 1.55 -10.93
CA ALA A 113 -0.92 2.58 -10.81
C ALA A 113 -0.72 2.98 -9.35
N GLY A 114 0.52 3.28 -8.97
CA GLY A 114 0.82 3.69 -7.60
C GLY A 114 0.13 4.99 -7.21
N GLY A 115 -0.05 5.92 -8.17
CA GLY A 115 -0.85 7.13 -7.97
C GLY A 115 -2.31 6.82 -7.62
N SER A 116 -2.92 5.85 -8.30
CA SER A 116 -4.27 5.34 -8.01
C SER A 116 -4.36 4.77 -6.59
N VAL A 117 -3.37 3.95 -6.18
CA VAL A 117 -3.31 3.35 -4.83
C VAL A 117 -3.21 4.44 -3.75
N ILE A 118 -2.38 5.47 -3.96
CA ILE A 118 -2.28 6.61 -3.05
C ILE A 118 -3.61 7.37 -2.97
N ALA A 119 -4.27 7.61 -4.11
CA ALA A 119 -5.55 8.30 -4.16
C ALA A 119 -6.64 7.51 -3.43
N ARG A 120 -6.70 6.19 -3.63
CA ARG A 120 -7.62 5.30 -2.93
C ARG A 120 -7.37 5.28 -1.42
N ALA A 121 -6.10 5.23 -0.99
CA ALA A 121 -5.74 5.34 0.42
C ALA A 121 -6.27 6.65 1.04
N ASN A 122 -6.06 7.77 0.36
CA ASN A 122 -6.54 9.07 0.84
C ASN A 122 -8.08 9.12 0.89
N TYR A 123 -8.77 8.52 -0.09
CA TYR A 123 -10.23 8.42 -0.10
C TYR A 123 -10.74 7.58 1.08
N LEU A 124 -10.22 6.38 1.31
CA LEU A 124 -10.65 5.53 2.41
C LEU A 124 -10.43 6.20 3.76
N CYS A 125 -9.26 6.84 3.95
CA CYS A 125 -8.89 7.49 5.20
C CYS A 125 -9.65 8.79 5.52
N LYS A 126 -10.57 9.24 4.65
CA LYS A 126 -11.50 10.34 4.97
C LYS A 126 -12.49 9.97 6.07
N ASP A 127 -12.78 8.67 6.26
CA ASP A 127 -13.62 8.19 7.35
C ASP A 127 -12.74 7.86 8.57
N PRO A 128 -12.76 8.68 9.63
CA PRO A 128 -11.95 8.45 10.82
C PRO A 128 -12.42 7.21 11.62
N GLU A 129 -13.69 6.84 11.55
CA GLU A 129 -14.21 5.64 12.22
C GLU A 129 -13.70 4.37 11.53
N LEU A 130 -13.63 4.37 10.21
CA LEU A 130 -12.97 3.28 9.46
C LEU A 130 -11.52 3.13 9.91
N VAL A 131 -10.74 4.22 9.90
CA VAL A 131 -9.31 4.19 10.30
C VAL A 131 -9.16 3.68 11.73
N ARG A 132 -10.02 4.12 12.66
CA ARG A 132 -10.02 3.66 14.06
C ARG A 132 -10.29 2.16 14.16
N LYS A 133 -11.34 1.65 13.50
CA LYS A 133 -11.69 0.22 13.51
C LYS A 133 -10.59 -0.66 12.94
N VAL A 134 -9.98 -0.26 11.81
CA VAL A 134 -8.86 -1.02 11.23
C VAL A 134 -7.67 -1.04 12.18
N LYS A 135 -7.33 0.10 12.78
CA LYS A 135 -6.23 0.18 13.76
C LYS A 135 -6.48 -0.73 14.96
N GLU A 136 -7.70 -0.77 15.49
CA GLU A 136 -8.08 -1.66 16.59
C GLU A 136 -7.99 -3.14 16.20
N ALA A 137 -8.40 -3.49 14.97
CA ALA A 137 -8.32 -4.85 14.46
C ALA A 137 -6.86 -5.32 14.30
N GLU A 138 -5.99 -4.46 13.75
CA GLU A 138 -4.55 -4.73 13.63
C GLU A 138 -3.84 -4.80 14.98
N GLU A 139 -4.21 -3.92 15.92
CA GLU A 139 -3.68 -3.94 17.27
C GLU A 139 -4.06 -5.23 18.02
N ALA A 140 -5.30 -5.70 17.87
CA ALA A 140 -5.74 -6.95 18.45
C ALA A 140 -5.00 -8.16 17.83
N ALA A 141 -4.74 -8.15 16.52
CA ALA A 141 -3.94 -9.17 15.86
C ALA A 141 -2.49 -9.18 16.39
N ARG A 142 -1.88 -8.01 16.54
CA ARG A 142 -0.53 -7.85 17.10
C ARG A 142 -0.45 -8.38 18.52
N GLN A 143 -1.38 -8.01 19.40
CA GLN A 143 -1.42 -8.51 20.78
C GLN A 143 -1.60 -10.03 20.84
N ALA A 144 -2.39 -10.61 19.95
CA ALA A 144 -2.55 -12.06 19.87
C ALA A 144 -1.27 -12.77 19.41
N LEU A 145 -0.49 -12.16 18.51
CA LEU A 145 0.83 -12.66 18.10
C LEU A 145 1.86 -12.54 19.22
N GLU A 146 1.90 -11.41 19.93
CA GLU A 146 2.81 -11.18 21.06
C GLU A 146 2.54 -12.17 22.21
N ALA A 147 1.26 -12.37 22.58
CA ALA A 147 0.87 -13.34 23.62
C ALA A 147 1.23 -14.78 23.24
N ARG A 148 1.22 -15.12 21.96
CA ARG A 148 1.71 -16.42 21.46
C ARG A 148 3.22 -16.54 21.66
N ASP A 149 3.96 -15.53 21.25
CA ASP A 149 5.42 -15.57 21.31
C ASP A 149 5.88 -15.69 22.77
N GLU A 150 5.26 -14.94 23.69
CA GLU A 150 5.49 -15.06 25.14
C GLU A 150 5.18 -16.48 25.65
N ALA A 151 4.01 -17.03 25.30
CA ALA A 151 3.66 -18.40 25.68
C ALA A 151 4.61 -19.47 25.10
N TRP A 152 5.19 -19.22 23.92
CA TRP A 152 6.19 -20.10 23.32
C TRP A 152 7.54 -20.02 24.03
N TYR A 153 7.97 -18.82 24.43
CA TYR A 153 9.16 -18.61 25.23
C TYR A 153 9.04 -19.24 26.62
N ASP A 154 7.92 -19.04 27.32
CA ASP A 154 7.65 -19.63 28.64
C ASP A 154 7.65 -21.17 28.58
N ALA A 155 7.07 -21.75 27.53
CA ALA A 155 7.06 -23.19 27.32
C ALA A 155 8.43 -23.77 26.93
N ALA A 156 9.37 -22.95 26.46
CA ALA A 156 10.75 -23.34 26.14
C ALA A 156 11.70 -23.20 27.34
N GLU A 157 11.35 -22.38 28.35
CA GLU A 157 12.16 -22.14 29.55
C GLU A 157 11.94 -23.15 30.68
N GLU A 158 10.92 -24.03 30.59
CA GLU A 158 10.79 -25.24 31.41
C GLU A 158 11.43 -26.45 30.70
N PRO A 159 12.69 -26.84 31.00
CA PRO A 159 13.28 -28.02 30.38
C PRO A 159 12.78 -29.25 31.13
N SER A 160 11.63 -29.78 30.71
CA SER A 160 11.37 -31.20 30.86
C SER A 160 11.42 -31.82 29.45
N GLU A 161 12.26 -32.84 29.26
CA GLU A 161 12.47 -33.57 28.00
C GLU A 161 11.22 -34.32 27.49
N GLU A 162 10.03 -34.03 28.02
CA GLU A 162 8.78 -34.61 27.59
C GLU A 162 8.10 -33.66 26.60
N THR A 163 8.57 -33.75 25.35
CA THR A 163 7.92 -33.31 24.10
C THR A 163 6.86 -32.22 24.28
N MET A 164 7.17 -30.97 23.91
CA MET A 164 6.14 -29.94 23.65
C MET A 164 4.95 -30.59 22.93
N ASP A 165 3.80 -30.63 23.59
CA ASP A 165 2.63 -31.36 23.11
C ASP A 165 2.25 -30.83 21.72
N ALA A 166 2.46 -31.64 20.68
CA ALA A 166 2.13 -31.30 19.31
C ALA A 166 0.63 -30.98 19.14
N SER A 167 -0.22 -31.37 20.09
CA SER A 167 -1.61 -30.94 20.19
C SER A 167 -1.74 -29.46 20.59
N ALA A 168 -0.97 -28.99 21.58
CA ALA A 168 -0.96 -27.59 22.02
C ALA A 168 -0.48 -26.65 20.90
N LEU A 169 0.61 -27.00 20.20
CA LEU A 169 1.11 -26.22 19.04
C LEU A 169 0.10 -26.17 17.89
N ARG A 170 -0.62 -27.27 17.61
CA ARG A 170 -1.70 -27.30 16.61
C ARG A 170 -2.90 -26.46 17.03
N MET A 171 -3.25 -26.49 18.31
CA MET A 171 -4.35 -25.69 18.85
C MET A 171 -4.04 -24.19 18.79
N MET A 172 -2.81 -23.78 19.12
CA MET A 172 -2.34 -22.40 19.02
C MET A 172 -2.34 -21.89 17.57
N ASN A 173 -1.77 -22.65 16.64
CA ASN A 173 -1.82 -22.30 15.20
C ASN A 173 -3.25 -22.14 14.71
N ARG A 174 -4.18 -22.98 15.17
CA ARG A 174 -5.61 -22.87 14.83
C ARG A 174 -6.26 -21.60 15.37
N ILE A 175 -5.85 -21.15 16.56
CA ILE A 175 -6.34 -19.89 17.15
C ILE A 175 -5.83 -18.70 16.33
N LEU A 176 -4.56 -18.68 15.91
CA LEU A 176 -4.01 -17.62 15.05
C LEU A 176 -4.69 -17.52 13.70
N PHE A 177 -4.85 -18.64 12.99
CA PHE A 177 -5.58 -18.63 11.72
C PHE A 177 -7.01 -18.11 11.88
N ARG A 178 -7.63 -18.35 13.04
CA ARG A 178 -8.94 -17.77 13.37
C ARG A 178 -8.84 -16.28 13.68
N THR A 179 -7.88 -15.84 14.47
CA THR A 179 -7.68 -14.42 14.80
C THR A 179 -7.33 -13.60 13.57
N GLU A 180 -6.43 -14.07 12.71
CA GLU A 180 -6.09 -13.45 11.42
C GLU A 180 -7.33 -13.39 10.51
N SER A 181 -8.09 -14.48 10.44
CA SER A 181 -9.34 -14.51 9.67
C SER A 181 -10.38 -13.54 10.26
N ASP A 182 -10.51 -13.46 11.58
CA ASP A 182 -11.44 -12.57 12.27
C ASP A 182 -11.05 -11.09 12.09
N THR A 183 -9.75 -10.79 12.11
CA THR A 183 -9.22 -9.45 11.83
C THR A 183 -9.53 -9.04 10.40
N ILE A 184 -9.27 -9.92 9.42
CA ILE A 184 -9.61 -9.67 8.02
C ILE A 184 -11.11 -9.41 7.86
N VAL A 185 -11.97 -10.22 8.49
CA VAL A 185 -13.43 -10.04 8.44
C VAL A 185 -13.83 -8.69 9.04
N LYS A 186 -13.29 -8.30 10.21
CA LYS A 186 -13.58 -6.99 10.82
C LYS A 186 -13.16 -5.83 9.93
N ILE A 187 -12.03 -5.94 9.24
CA ILE A 187 -11.57 -4.92 8.30
C ILE A 187 -12.50 -4.87 7.08
N CYS A 188 -12.88 -6.01 6.51
CA CYS A 188 -13.84 -6.10 5.41
C CYS A 188 -15.18 -5.43 5.78
N ASP A 189 -15.72 -5.75 6.95
CA ASP A 189 -16.99 -5.22 7.43
C ASP A 189 -16.91 -3.70 7.63
N ALA A 190 -15.81 -3.22 8.23
CA ALA A 190 -15.59 -1.79 8.42
C ALA A 190 -15.47 -1.04 7.09
N ILE A 191 -14.71 -1.58 6.12
CA ILE A 191 -14.58 -0.99 4.78
C ILE A 191 -15.94 -0.96 4.09
N SER A 192 -16.66 -2.09 4.08
CA SER A 192 -17.96 -2.20 3.40
C SER A 192 -18.97 -1.21 4.00
N GLN A 193 -19.04 -1.12 5.33
CA GLN A 193 -19.90 -0.15 6.01
C GLN A 193 -19.51 1.31 5.69
N SER A 194 -18.21 1.62 5.65
CA SER A 194 -17.72 2.97 5.33
C SER A 194 -18.08 3.37 3.90
N LEU A 195 -18.00 2.43 2.95
CA LEU A 195 -18.33 2.68 1.55
C LEU A 195 -19.84 2.84 1.34
N SER A 196 -20.66 1.95 1.90
CA SER A 196 -22.13 2.07 1.78
C SER A 196 -22.67 3.38 2.37
N ASN A 197 -22.17 3.80 3.52
CA ASN A 197 -22.61 5.07 4.14
C ASN A 197 -22.26 6.33 3.32
N ARG A 198 -21.34 6.22 2.34
CA ARG A 198 -20.94 7.32 1.46
C ARG A 198 -21.74 7.33 0.17
N GLU A 199 -22.08 6.15 -0.34
CA GLU A 199 -22.97 6.01 -1.51
C GLU A 199 -24.36 6.60 -1.19
N ASP A 200 -24.85 6.45 0.04
CA ASP A 200 -26.14 7.01 0.49
C ASP A 200 -26.18 8.55 0.57
N PHE A 201 -25.05 9.26 0.42
CA PHE A 201 -24.95 10.72 0.54
C PHE A 201 -24.73 11.45 -0.81
N GLU A 202 -24.46 10.72 -1.88
CA GLU A 202 -24.18 11.31 -3.21
C GLU A 202 -25.44 11.43 -4.10
N ASP A 203 -26.63 11.03 -3.60
CA ASP A 203 -27.92 11.05 -4.33
C ASP A 203 -28.84 12.26 -3.98
N ASP A 204 -28.43 13.18 -3.10
CA ASP A 204 -29.32 14.23 -2.53
C ASP A 204 -29.10 15.67 -3.10
N ASP A 205 -28.24 15.86 -4.11
CA ASP A 205 -27.85 17.19 -4.62
C ASP A 205 -28.22 17.45 -6.11
N ASP A 206 -29.24 16.79 -6.67
CA ASP A 206 -29.78 17.11 -8.01
C ASP A 206 -31.32 17.20 -8.02
N GLU A 207 -31.90 18.14 -7.26
CA GLU A 207 -33.24 18.65 -7.56
C GLU A 207 -33.30 20.19 -7.61
N GLU A 208 -34.00 20.68 -8.64
CA GLU A 208 -34.33 22.06 -9.05
C GLU A 208 -33.21 22.84 -9.79
N ASP A 209 -33.41 23.35 -11.01
CA ASP A 209 -34.65 23.85 -11.59
C ASP A 209 -34.52 24.19 -13.09
N GLY A 210 -35.65 24.13 -13.81
CA GLY A 210 -35.91 25.05 -14.92
C GLY A 210 -35.97 24.49 -16.35
N GLU A 211 -37.08 23.83 -16.67
CA GLU A 211 -37.55 23.72 -18.06
C GLU A 211 -37.71 25.09 -18.73
N GLY A 212 -37.41 25.14 -20.03
CA GLY A 212 -37.61 26.31 -20.88
C GLY A 212 -37.42 25.94 -22.35
N GLU A 213 -38.38 25.18 -22.88
CA GLU A 213 -38.51 24.85 -24.30
C GLU A 213 -38.74 26.09 -25.19
N GLU A 214 -38.15 26.00 -26.39
CA GLU A 214 -38.51 26.58 -27.69
C GLU A 214 -38.57 28.11 -27.90
N GLU A 215 -37.82 28.61 -28.89
CA GLU A 215 -38.38 28.83 -30.23
C GLU A 215 -37.29 29.07 -31.28
N ALA A 216 -37.46 28.42 -32.42
CA ALA A 216 -36.73 28.68 -33.65
C ALA A 216 -37.48 29.76 -34.44
N GLU A 217 -36.80 30.85 -34.79
CA GLU A 217 -37.24 31.78 -35.83
C GLU A 217 -36.06 31.98 -36.79
N ALA A 218 -36.29 31.64 -38.04
CA ALA A 218 -35.41 31.87 -39.17
C ALA A 218 -35.69 33.25 -39.79
N GLU A 219 -34.78 33.67 -40.68
CA GLU A 219 -34.89 34.83 -41.60
C GLU A 219 -34.64 36.19 -40.90
N ASP A 220 -33.93 37.18 -41.44
CA ASP A 220 -33.62 37.49 -42.83
C ASP A 220 -32.45 38.52 -42.93
N GLU A 221 -31.79 38.48 -44.07
CA GLU A 221 -31.20 39.57 -44.87
C GLU A 221 -30.31 40.74 -44.33
N GLU A 222 -29.35 41.05 -45.23
CA GLU A 222 -28.76 42.35 -45.60
C GLU A 222 -27.36 42.79 -45.09
N ASP A 223 -26.42 42.69 -46.04
CA ASP A 223 -25.45 43.70 -46.51
C ASP A 223 -24.58 44.51 -45.53
N ALA A 224 -23.26 44.45 -45.76
CA ALA A 224 -22.50 45.62 -46.22
C ALA A 224 -21.02 45.31 -46.55
N ALA A 225 -20.69 45.54 -47.82
CA ALA A 225 -19.41 45.98 -48.42
C ALA A 225 -18.22 45.01 -48.56
#